data_AF-A0A975QP55-F1
#
_entry.id   AF-A0A975QP55-F1
#
_cell.length_a   1.000
_cell.length_b   1.000
_cell.length_c   1.000
_cell.angle_alpha   90.00
_cell.angle_beta   90.00
_cell.angle_gamma   90.00
#
_symmetry.space_group_name_H-M   'P 1'
#
loop_
_entity.id
_entity.type
_entity.pdbx_description
1 polymer ?
#
loop_
_entity_poly.entity_id
_entity_poly.type
_entity_poly.pdbx_seq_one_letter_code
_entity_poly.pdbx_strand_id
1 'polypeptide(L)'
;MDVGNRDFHFLINNLFCEYTENLNDANDYLEEINGLETSSLLEEFYKKYIVNLICLNLEEYEIVYENAKACLSIYKKLNQSDRDSYSSEYLFSYYYVIFLKEYFEKNDQIENELLNLKKEIQKEEKNEILDDLLRKINLYLLTISKENEFITDDNIKDFSFDDFTFLCEKTASNIVGQNNNHDIDFLSHYTSIGNSFNILEHKELWVTRYDFLNDKSEFKYIKNVLSELRDDFSLQELFDDIEKRFIINSIDIIIRIISYFHGELPYNKLNEDEKNLIENYKNKYYFVLSFSKNQDSLPLWGNYTDFNGVNLLLDNKKLTDTFNNQNQEDYDLLYFINTNSKKELYSTFYSGEVLYDLKEIKRILLKDFRKALDLHKKKANFIRESVMTRILIEITLLRRLLVKINYFSSEEEYRFVFALDEALYHQKVNFRCGKDSYIPYIKIPITLDNIEKIVVGPRNNSDLVVKGFEEYKTHNKLNFKVVNSEIPFR
;
A
#
# COMPACT_ATOMS: atom_id res chain seq x y z
N MET A 1 37.05 -17.18 44.63
CA MET A 1 36.88 -16.72 43.23
C MET A 1 35.40 -16.74 42.90
N ASP A 2 34.59 -15.94 43.60
CA ASP A 2 33.12 -15.96 43.40
C ASP A 2 32.47 -14.63 43.79
N VAL A 3 33.16 -13.54 43.45
CA VAL A 3 32.70 -12.16 43.68
C VAL A 3 32.33 -11.48 42.35
N GLY A 4 32.94 -11.87 41.22
CA GLY A 4 32.68 -11.25 39.90
C GLY A 4 31.31 -11.55 39.26
N ASN A 5 30.70 -12.71 39.52
CA ASN A 5 29.43 -13.08 38.88
C ASN A 5 28.20 -12.34 39.46
N ARG A 6 28.24 -11.94 40.74
CA ARG A 6 27.13 -11.21 41.36
C ARG A 6 27.15 -9.72 41.02
N ASP A 7 28.34 -9.13 40.94
CA ASP A 7 28.50 -7.74 40.53
C ASP A 7 28.14 -7.56 39.04
N PHE A 8 28.44 -8.54 38.18
CA PHE A 8 28.06 -8.50 36.75
C PHE A 8 26.55 -8.70 36.51
N HIS A 9 25.88 -9.61 37.23
CA HIS A 9 24.42 -9.73 37.16
C HIS A 9 23.68 -8.51 37.73
N PHE A 10 24.27 -7.83 38.72
CA PHE A 10 23.74 -6.56 39.25
C PHE A 10 23.93 -5.41 38.24
N LEU A 11 25.08 -5.36 37.56
CA LEU A 11 25.37 -4.41 36.48
C LEU A 11 24.42 -4.59 35.28
N ILE A 12 24.22 -5.85 34.84
CA ILE A 12 23.28 -6.22 33.77
C ILE A 12 21.84 -5.83 34.15
N ASN A 13 21.39 -6.11 35.38
CA ASN A 13 20.02 -5.75 35.79
C ASN A 13 19.81 -4.23 35.93
N ASN A 14 20.82 -3.45 36.31
CA ASN A 14 20.75 -1.99 36.30
C ASN A 14 20.77 -1.43 34.87
N LEU A 15 21.61 -1.98 33.97
CA LEU A 15 21.55 -1.71 32.53
C LEU A 15 20.17 -2.01 31.93
N PHE A 16 19.50 -3.09 32.36
CA PHE A 16 18.14 -3.43 31.91
C PHE A 16 17.03 -2.51 32.47
N CYS A 17 17.26 -1.79 33.58
CA CYS A 17 16.26 -0.91 34.19
C CYS A 17 16.39 0.57 33.81
N GLU A 18 17.58 1.05 33.42
CA GLU A 18 17.81 2.45 33.02
C GLU A 18 17.67 2.70 31.49
N TYR A 19 17.63 1.65 30.67
CA TYR A 19 17.51 1.74 29.19
C TYR A 19 16.16 2.21 28.66
N THR A 20 15.31 2.77 29.51
CA THR A 20 14.14 3.56 29.11
C THR A 20 14.41 5.07 29.08
N GLU A 21 15.55 5.59 29.56
CA GLU A 21 15.68 7.05 29.77
C GLU A 21 17.02 7.77 29.43
N ASN A 22 18.17 7.15 29.12
CA ASN A 22 19.36 7.95 28.68
C ASN A 22 20.40 7.21 27.81
N LEU A 23 20.94 7.94 26.80
CA LEU A 23 21.69 7.41 25.63
C LEU A 23 23.22 7.57 25.69
N ASN A 24 23.79 8.30 26.65
CA ASN A 24 25.24 8.59 26.67
C ASN A 24 26.09 7.49 27.34
N ASP A 25 25.48 6.56 28.07
CA ASP A 25 26.22 5.57 28.86
C ASP A 25 26.65 4.32 28.06
N ALA A 26 26.12 4.13 26.83
CA ALA A 26 26.37 2.93 26.03
C ALA A 26 27.82 2.76 25.55
N ASN A 27 28.53 3.87 25.27
CA ASN A 27 29.92 3.83 24.81
C ASN A 27 30.90 3.53 25.95
N ASP A 28 30.62 4.02 27.16
CA ASP A 28 31.49 3.82 28.32
C ASP A 28 31.42 2.35 28.81
N TYR A 29 30.26 1.69 28.68
CA TYR A 29 30.11 0.27 29.01
C TYR A 29 30.70 -0.69 27.95
N LEU A 30 30.77 -0.28 26.67
CA LEU A 30 31.45 -1.06 25.62
C LEU A 30 32.97 -1.16 25.85
N GLU A 31 33.59 -0.15 26.48
CA GLU A 31 34.99 -0.23 26.90
C GLU A 31 35.20 -1.20 28.07
N GLU A 32 34.28 -1.27 29.03
CA GLU A 32 34.36 -2.24 30.15
C GLU A 32 34.18 -3.70 29.68
N ILE A 33 33.37 -3.95 28.65
CA ILE A 33 33.11 -5.30 28.12
C ILE A 33 34.29 -5.85 27.31
N ASN A 34 35.09 -4.98 26.67
CA ASN A 34 36.29 -5.38 25.92
C ASN A 34 37.37 -6.08 26.78
N GLY A 35 37.23 -6.07 28.11
CA GLY A 35 38.16 -6.71 29.06
C GLY A 35 37.76 -8.09 29.59
N LEU A 36 36.62 -8.68 29.20
CA LEU A 36 36.08 -9.89 29.82
C LEU A 36 36.24 -11.15 28.95
N GLU A 37 37.05 -12.11 29.41
CA GLU A 37 37.43 -13.37 28.73
C GLU A 37 36.41 -14.53 28.83
N THR A 38 35.10 -14.29 28.92
CA THR A 38 34.13 -15.40 29.01
C THR A 38 33.07 -15.36 27.90
N SER A 39 33.33 -16.15 26.85
CA SER A 39 32.53 -16.25 25.63
C SER A 39 31.05 -16.56 25.86
N SER A 40 30.69 -17.36 26.87
CA SER A 40 29.30 -17.78 27.09
C SER A 40 28.39 -16.70 27.68
N LEU A 41 28.95 -15.73 28.41
CA LEU A 41 28.19 -14.63 29.02
C LEU A 41 28.00 -13.46 28.05
N LEU A 42 28.99 -13.21 27.18
CA LEU A 42 28.83 -12.37 25.99
C LEU A 42 27.69 -12.93 25.12
N GLU A 43 27.68 -14.25 24.89
CA GLU A 43 26.69 -14.95 24.08
C GLU A 43 25.25 -14.79 24.60
N GLU A 44 25.02 -14.84 25.92
CA GLU A 44 23.69 -14.66 26.52
C GLU A 44 23.23 -13.18 26.49
N PHE A 45 24.16 -12.24 26.68
CA PHE A 45 23.91 -10.81 26.49
C PHE A 45 23.50 -10.51 25.04
N TYR A 46 24.21 -11.06 24.04
CA TYR A 46 23.90 -10.87 22.62
C TYR A 46 22.59 -11.52 22.19
N LYS A 47 22.23 -12.70 22.70
CA LYS A 47 20.92 -13.33 22.44
C LYS A 47 19.76 -12.42 22.86
N LYS A 48 19.85 -11.73 23.99
CA LYS A 48 18.83 -10.76 24.44
C LYS A 48 18.91 -9.42 23.70
N TYR A 49 20.11 -8.98 23.33
CA TYR A 49 20.32 -7.69 22.66
C TYR A 49 19.92 -7.70 21.17
N ILE A 50 20.23 -8.78 20.44
CA ILE A 50 19.84 -8.96 19.02
C ILE A 50 18.31 -9.10 18.88
N VAL A 51 17.66 -9.82 19.79
CA VAL A 51 16.20 -9.93 19.84
C VAL A 51 15.56 -8.55 20.09
N ASN A 52 16.19 -7.70 20.91
CA ASN A 52 15.73 -6.32 21.11
C ASN A 52 15.99 -5.40 19.90
N LEU A 53 17.11 -5.54 19.18
CA LEU A 53 17.38 -4.81 17.93
C LEU A 53 16.33 -5.08 16.84
N ILE A 54 15.81 -6.31 16.78
CA ILE A 54 14.69 -6.70 15.88
C ILE A 54 13.37 -6.05 16.33
N CYS A 55 13.25 -5.64 17.59
CA CYS A 55 12.04 -5.08 18.20
C CYS A 55 12.05 -3.54 18.33
N LEU A 56 13.12 -2.84 17.95
CA LEU A 56 13.22 -1.38 18.08
C LEU A 56 12.42 -0.64 16.98
N ASN A 57 11.82 0.49 17.35
CA ASN A 57 11.06 1.38 16.45
C ASN A 57 12.00 2.12 15.47
N LEU A 58 11.49 2.42 14.28
CA LEU A 58 12.20 3.13 13.20
C LEU A 58 12.65 4.57 13.54
N GLU A 59 12.24 5.12 14.69
CA GLU A 59 12.63 6.46 15.15
C GLU A 59 14.11 6.53 15.61
N GLU A 60 14.79 5.37 15.80
CA GLU A 60 16.19 5.27 16.29
C GLU A 60 17.13 4.54 15.30
N TYR A 61 16.88 4.65 13.99
CA TYR A 61 17.59 3.87 12.97
C TYR A 61 19.12 4.12 12.92
N GLU A 62 19.60 5.34 13.21
CA GLU A 62 21.04 5.65 13.26
C GLU A 62 21.76 4.85 14.36
N ILE A 63 21.07 4.60 15.47
CA ILE A 63 21.60 3.84 16.61
C ILE A 63 21.65 2.35 16.26
N VAL A 64 20.60 1.82 15.64
CA VAL A 64 20.55 0.45 15.10
C VAL A 64 21.68 0.22 14.09
N TYR A 65 21.95 1.21 13.24
CA TYR A 65 23.00 1.18 12.22
C TYR A 65 24.42 1.11 12.80
N GLU A 66 24.77 1.99 13.75
CA GLU A 66 26.10 1.98 14.38
C GLU A 66 26.33 0.73 15.25
N ASN A 67 25.29 0.26 15.94
CA ASN A 67 25.37 -0.97 16.74
C ASN A 67 25.62 -2.21 15.87
N ALA A 68 25.00 -2.28 14.70
CA ALA A 68 25.21 -3.39 13.76
C ALA A 68 26.57 -3.34 13.05
N LYS A 69 27.12 -2.15 12.75
CA LYS A 69 28.53 -2.03 12.33
C LYS A 69 29.49 -2.55 13.38
N ALA A 70 29.25 -2.21 14.65
CA ALA A 70 30.06 -2.69 15.76
C ALA A 70 30.00 -4.23 15.83
N CYS A 71 28.81 -4.82 15.74
CA CYS A 71 28.60 -6.27 15.71
C CYS A 71 29.35 -6.95 14.55
N LEU A 72 29.31 -6.38 13.34
CA LEU A 72 30.08 -6.89 12.19
C LEU A 72 31.59 -6.83 12.44
N SER A 73 32.08 -5.71 12.99
CA SER A 73 33.52 -5.53 13.24
C SER A 73 34.06 -6.58 14.23
N ILE A 74 33.22 -7.02 15.16
CA ILE A 74 33.50 -8.06 16.16
C ILE A 74 33.38 -9.45 15.52
N TYR A 75 32.34 -9.72 14.71
CA TYR A 75 32.20 -10.97 13.94
C TYR A 75 33.43 -11.24 13.05
N LYS A 76 33.95 -10.21 12.38
CA LYS A 76 35.18 -10.28 11.59
C LYS A 76 36.44 -10.58 12.42
N LYS A 77 36.38 -10.49 13.74
CA LYS A 77 37.46 -10.84 14.68
C LYS A 77 37.27 -12.23 15.32
N LEU A 78 36.11 -12.87 15.18
CA LEU A 78 35.87 -14.23 15.68
C LEU A 78 36.67 -15.27 14.89
N ASN A 79 36.97 -16.39 15.55
CA ASN A 79 37.68 -17.52 14.97
C ASN A 79 36.75 -18.32 14.05
N GLN A 80 37.30 -19.09 13.11
CA GLN A 80 36.52 -19.80 12.08
C GLN A 80 35.43 -20.72 12.67
N SER A 81 35.72 -21.49 13.72
CA SER A 81 34.73 -22.38 14.37
C SER A 81 33.56 -21.64 15.01
N ASP A 82 33.80 -20.42 15.49
CA ASP A 82 32.79 -19.58 16.11
C ASP A 82 31.96 -18.86 15.04
N ARG A 83 32.56 -18.51 13.90
CA ARG A 83 31.79 -18.01 12.73
C ARG A 83 30.86 -19.08 12.16
N ASP A 84 31.34 -20.31 12.04
CA ASP A 84 30.57 -21.43 11.48
C ASP A 84 29.36 -21.79 12.36
N SER A 85 29.39 -21.46 13.66
CA SER A 85 28.30 -21.72 14.60
C SER A 85 27.23 -20.62 14.65
N TYR A 86 27.53 -19.41 14.16
CA TYR A 86 26.70 -18.21 14.32
C TYR A 86 26.60 -17.34 13.05
N SER A 87 26.93 -17.88 11.88
CA SER A 87 27.04 -17.14 10.61
C SER A 87 25.70 -16.54 10.15
N SER A 88 24.61 -17.27 10.30
CA SER A 88 23.26 -16.95 9.79
C SER A 88 22.64 -15.68 10.39
N GLU A 89 22.65 -15.56 11.72
CA GLU A 89 21.95 -14.51 12.47
C GLU A 89 22.71 -13.18 12.47
N TYR A 90 24.05 -13.26 12.41
CA TYR A 90 24.94 -12.11 12.29
C TYR A 90 24.99 -11.55 10.87
N LEU A 91 25.04 -12.40 9.83
CA LEU A 91 24.90 -11.96 8.43
C LEU A 91 23.53 -11.35 8.18
N PHE A 92 22.46 -11.91 8.75
CA PHE A 92 21.12 -11.33 8.69
C PHE A 92 21.08 -9.93 9.28
N SER A 93 21.58 -9.75 10.52
CA SER A 93 21.61 -8.44 11.18
C SER A 93 22.45 -7.42 10.41
N TYR A 94 23.58 -7.84 9.84
CA TYR A 94 24.44 -7.00 9.02
C TYR A 94 23.79 -6.57 7.69
N TYR A 95 23.18 -7.51 6.98
CA TYR A 95 22.58 -7.27 5.67
C TYR A 95 21.22 -6.60 5.73
N TYR A 96 20.44 -6.87 6.76
CA TYR A 96 19.23 -6.12 7.10
C TYR A 96 19.55 -4.66 7.43
N VAL A 97 20.69 -4.39 8.05
CA VAL A 97 21.15 -3.04 8.37
C VAL A 97 21.69 -2.29 7.14
N ILE A 98 22.38 -2.97 6.21
CA ILE A 98 22.77 -2.38 4.92
C ILE A 98 21.52 -2.01 4.12
N PHE A 99 20.55 -2.92 4.06
CA PHE A 99 19.25 -2.70 3.43
C PHE A 99 18.51 -1.49 4.02
N LEU A 100 18.43 -1.37 5.35
CA LEU A 100 17.83 -0.20 6.00
C LEU A 100 18.61 1.10 5.72
N LYS A 101 19.94 1.05 5.76
CA LYS A 101 20.79 2.25 5.57
C LYS A 101 20.68 2.84 4.17
N GLU A 102 20.77 2.01 3.13
CA GLU A 102 20.74 2.48 1.74
C GLU A 102 19.34 2.90 1.29
N TYR A 103 18.33 2.31 1.92
CA TYR A 103 16.93 2.69 1.75
C TYR A 103 16.61 4.06 2.35
N PHE A 104 17.02 4.35 3.59
CA PHE A 104 16.70 5.62 4.23
C PHE A 104 17.56 6.80 3.74
N GLU A 105 18.71 6.55 3.10
CA GLU A 105 19.56 7.61 2.51
C GLU A 105 19.07 8.11 1.12
N LYS A 106 17.89 7.68 0.61
CA LYS A 106 17.34 8.08 -0.70
C LYS A 106 18.37 8.00 -1.84
N ASN A 107 18.96 6.82 -2.04
CA ASN A 107 19.99 6.65 -3.05
C ASN A 107 19.41 6.00 -4.32
N ASP A 108 19.59 6.64 -5.48
CA ASP A 108 19.31 6.09 -6.83
C ASP A 108 20.10 4.78 -7.13
N GLN A 109 20.92 4.31 -6.18
CA GLN A 109 21.78 3.14 -6.27
C GLN A 109 21.27 1.92 -5.49
N ILE A 110 20.14 2.02 -4.79
CA ILE A 110 19.60 0.94 -3.94
C ILE A 110 19.43 -0.40 -4.68
N GLU A 111 19.01 -0.36 -5.95
CA GLU A 111 18.85 -1.56 -6.78
C GLU A 111 20.19 -2.27 -7.01
N ASN A 112 21.26 -1.52 -7.26
CA ASN A 112 22.60 -2.07 -7.49
C ASN A 112 23.17 -2.69 -6.22
N GLU A 113 22.95 -2.05 -5.08
CA GLU A 113 23.44 -2.55 -3.80
C GLU A 113 22.68 -3.80 -3.34
N LEU A 114 21.37 -3.84 -3.55
CA LEU A 114 20.57 -5.06 -3.33
C LEU A 114 21.00 -6.22 -4.25
N LEU A 115 21.36 -5.92 -5.50
CA LEU A 115 21.93 -6.91 -6.41
C LEU A 115 23.31 -7.41 -5.94
N ASN A 116 24.13 -6.55 -5.32
CA ASN A 116 25.39 -6.94 -4.71
C ASN A 116 25.15 -7.80 -3.47
N LEU A 117 24.25 -7.36 -2.59
CA LEU A 117 23.82 -8.05 -1.38
C LEU A 117 23.33 -9.48 -1.67
N LYS A 118 22.47 -9.61 -2.68
CA LYS A 118 22.00 -10.90 -3.21
C LYS A 118 23.16 -11.82 -3.59
N LYS A 119 24.17 -11.30 -4.32
CA LYS A 119 25.35 -12.08 -4.74
C LYS A 119 26.23 -12.48 -3.57
N GLU A 120 26.27 -11.70 -2.49
CA GLU A 120 27.01 -12.06 -1.29
C GLU A 120 26.30 -13.16 -0.50
N ILE A 121 25.01 -13.00 -0.23
CA ILE A 121 24.19 -14.03 0.47
C ILE A 121 24.24 -15.37 -0.28
N GLN A 122 24.22 -15.35 -1.62
CA GLN A 122 24.31 -16.56 -2.44
C GLN A 122 25.66 -17.30 -2.36
N LYS A 123 26.72 -16.68 -1.81
CA LYS A 123 28.03 -17.32 -1.60
C LYS A 123 28.14 -17.99 -0.23
N GLU A 124 27.26 -17.65 0.70
CA GLU A 124 27.25 -18.17 2.06
C GLU A 124 26.51 -19.53 2.13
N GLU A 125 26.77 -20.30 3.19
CA GLU A 125 26.15 -21.61 3.38
C GLU A 125 24.65 -21.45 3.72
N LYS A 126 23.80 -22.20 3.02
CA LYS A 126 22.33 -22.05 3.13
C LYS A 126 21.84 -22.32 4.55
N ASN A 127 21.01 -21.41 5.05
CA ASN A 127 20.22 -21.58 6.26
C ASN A 127 18.90 -20.81 6.12
N GLU A 128 17.92 -21.15 6.96
CA GLU A 128 16.55 -20.64 6.91
C GLU A 128 16.47 -19.10 6.96
N ILE A 129 17.38 -18.46 7.68
CA ILE A 129 17.41 -17.01 7.89
C ILE A 129 17.97 -16.29 6.65
N LEU A 130 19.06 -16.80 6.05
CA LEU A 130 19.62 -16.26 4.82
C LEU A 130 18.69 -16.53 3.63
N ASP A 131 18.00 -17.67 3.60
CA ASP A 131 16.97 -17.96 2.60
C ASP A 131 15.78 -16.99 2.74
N ASP A 132 15.33 -16.67 3.96
CA ASP A 132 14.29 -15.66 4.21
C ASP A 132 14.72 -14.24 3.78
N LEU A 133 15.97 -13.87 4.05
CA LEU A 133 16.52 -12.58 3.64
C LEU A 133 16.67 -12.49 2.12
N LEU A 134 17.17 -13.55 1.47
CA LEU A 134 17.30 -13.63 0.02
C LEU A 134 15.91 -13.56 -0.64
N ARG A 135 14.90 -14.20 -0.05
CA ARG A 135 13.48 -14.10 -0.45
C ARG A 135 12.99 -12.65 -0.38
N LYS A 136 13.22 -11.95 0.72
CA LYS A 136 12.83 -10.54 0.91
C LYS A 136 13.53 -9.58 -0.06
N ILE A 137 14.85 -9.74 -0.26
CA ILE A 137 15.63 -8.97 -1.23
C ILE A 137 15.12 -9.20 -2.65
N ASN A 138 14.86 -10.46 -3.02
CA ASN A 138 14.31 -10.79 -4.32
C ASN A 138 12.94 -10.14 -4.53
N LEU A 139 12.06 -10.15 -3.52
CA LEU A 139 10.76 -9.49 -3.63
C LEU A 139 10.87 -7.98 -3.77
N TYR A 140 11.76 -7.34 -3.02
CA TYR A 140 11.92 -5.89 -3.08
C TYR A 140 12.59 -5.44 -4.40
N LEU A 141 13.58 -6.18 -4.89
CA LEU A 141 14.13 -5.96 -6.25
C LEU A 141 13.05 -6.07 -7.32
N LEU A 142 12.11 -7.02 -7.17
CA LEU A 142 10.97 -7.18 -8.08
C LEU A 142 9.96 -6.00 -8.02
N THR A 143 9.90 -5.27 -6.90
CA THR A 143 8.97 -4.12 -6.76
C THR A 143 9.57 -2.80 -7.22
N ILE A 144 10.89 -2.60 -7.07
CA ILE A 144 11.55 -1.31 -7.38
C ILE A 144 12.19 -1.25 -8.77
N SER A 145 12.47 -2.38 -9.43
CA SER A 145 13.17 -2.36 -10.71
C SER A 145 12.37 -1.53 -11.73
N LYS A 146 12.95 -0.40 -12.15
CA LYS A 146 12.29 0.56 -13.07
C LYS A 146 11.98 -0.07 -14.44
N GLU A 147 12.64 -1.17 -14.76
CA GLU A 147 12.27 -2.06 -15.85
C GLU A 147 11.47 -3.24 -15.30
N ASN A 148 10.34 -3.53 -15.95
CA ASN A 148 9.36 -4.56 -15.62
C ASN A 148 9.93 -6.00 -15.45
N GLU A 149 10.81 -6.29 -14.49
CA GLU A 149 11.47 -7.59 -14.28
C GLU A 149 10.72 -8.53 -13.29
N PHE A 150 9.40 -8.65 -13.41
CA PHE A 150 8.61 -9.71 -12.75
C PHE A 150 9.07 -11.18 -12.90
N ILE A 151 8.93 -11.91 -11.78
CA ILE A 151 8.82 -13.35 -11.46
C ILE A 151 9.39 -14.34 -12.49
N THR A 152 10.43 -15.08 -12.08
CA THR A 152 10.94 -16.28 -12.74
C THR A 152 10.56 -17.56 -12.01
N ASP A 153 10.41 -18.69 -12.72
CA ASP A 153 10.14 -20.01 -12.12
C ASP A 153 11.21 -20.43 -11.10
N ASP A 154 12.44 -19.94 -11.26
CA ASP A 154 13.52 -20.09 -10.29
C ASP A 154 13.30 -19.23 -9.02
N ASN A 155 12.70 -18.05 -9.14
CA ASN A 155 12.32 -17.20 -8.00
C ASN A 155 11.03 -17.68 -7.30
N ILE A 156 10.10 -18.36 -8.01
CA ILE A 156 8.79 -18.79 -7.46
C ILE A 156 8.94 -19.84 -6.35
N LYS A 157 9.93 -20.72 -6.43
CA LYS A 157 10.10 -21.80 -5.44
C LYS A 157 10.46 -21.29 -4.04
N ASP A 158 11.01 -20.08 -3.97
CA ASP A 158 11.46 -19.46 -2.74
C ASP A 158 10.41 -18.49 -2.14
N PHE A 159 9.28 -18.28 -2.83
CA PHE A 159 8.22 -17.38 -2.35
C PHE A 159 7.12 -18.10 -1.58
N SER A 160 6.70 -17.47 -0.48
CA SER A 160 5.48 -17.85 0.23
C SER A 160 4.25 -17.51 -0.61
N PHE A 161 3.12 -18.10 -0.26
CA PHE A 161 1.85 -17.77 -0.89
C PHE A 161 1.46 -16.29 -0.72
N ASP A 162 1.83 -15.68 0.40
CA ASP A 162 1.54 -14.27 0.70
C ASP A 162 2.40 -13.33 -0.15
N ASP A 163 3.68 -13.64 -0.35
CA ASP A 163 4.56 -12.89 -1.26
C ASP A 163 4.03 -12.91 -2.69
N PHE A 164 3.59 -14.10 -3.10
CA PHE A 164 3.06 -14.32 -4.42
C PHE A 164 1.75 -13.54 -4.64
N THR A 165 0.91 -13.47 -3.60
CA THR A 165 -0.29 -12.64 -3.56
C THR A 165 0.06 -11.17 -3.76
N PHE A 166 0.94 -10.65 -2.91
CA PHE A 166 1.35 -9.25 -2.91
C PHE A 166 1.89 -8.81 -4.28
N LEU A 167 2.71 -9.65 -4.92
CA LEU A 167 3.30 -9.32 -6.22
C LEU A 167 2.28 -9.29 -7.37
N CYS A 168 1.30 -10.19 -7.35
CA CYS A 168 0.20 -10.17 -8.30
C CYS A 168 -0.61 -8.87 -8.17
N GLU A 169 -0.88 -8.44 -6.93
CA GLU A 169 -1.63 -7.22 -6.65
C GLU A 169 -0.89 -5.97 -7.09
N LYS A 170 0.41 -5.87 -6.77
CA LYS A 170 1.24 -4.74 -7.19
C LYS A 170 1.33 -4.65 -8.71
N THR A 171 1.46 -5.79 -9.38
CA THR A 171 1.47 -5.86 -10.85
C THR A 171 0.13 -5.40 -11.41
N ALA A 172 -0.97 -5.88 -10.85
CA ALA A 172 -2.32 -5.49 -11.26
C ALA A 172 -2.60 -4.01 -11.01
N SER A 173 -2.22 -3.46 -9.86
CA SER A 173 -2.43 -2.04 -9.54
C SER A 173 -1.63 -1.13 -10.47
N ASN A 174 -0.39 -1.50 -10.79
CA ASN A 174 0.43 -0.79 -11.78
C ASN A 174 -0.21 -0.81 -13.17
N ILE A 175 -0.70 -1.97 -13.63
CA ILE A 175 -1.37 -2.11 -14.93
C ILE A 175 -2.63 -1.23 -14.98
N VAL A 176 -3.46 -1.31 -13.93
CA VAL A 176 -4.72 -0.58 -13.83
C VAL A 176 -4.46 0.93 -13.77
N GLY A 177 -3.56 1.38 -12.91
CA GLY A 177 -3.22 2.79 -12.71
C GLY A 177 -2.61 3.47 -13.94
N GLN A 178 -1.71 2.79 -14.66
CA GLN A 178 -1.09 3.35 -15.88
C GLN A 178 -2.09 3.71 -16.98
N ASN A 179 -3.25 3.05 -17.02
CA ASN A 179 -4.27 3.30 -18.05
C ASN A 179 -5.26 4.40 -17.66
N ASN A 180 -5.11 5.03 -16.48
CA ASN A 180 -6.08 5.98 -15.93
C ASN A 180 -5.59 7.44 -15.80
N ASN A 181 -4.30 7.71 -16.03
CA ASN A 181 -3.74 9.05 -15.90
C ASN A 181 -3.96 9.86 -17.18
N HIS A 182 -5.07 10.58 -17.22
CA HIS A 182 -5.26 11.71 -18.11
C HIS A 182 -4.71 12.99 -17.46
N ASP A 183 -4.42 14.02 -18.27
CA ASP A 183 -4.04 15.37 -17.83
C ASP A 183 -5.22 16.03 -17.09
N ILE A 184 -5.46 15.61 -15.85
CA ILE A 184 -6.45 16.20 -14.94
C ILE A 184 -5.68 17.09 -14.00
N ASP A 185 -5.80 18.41 -14.19
CA ASP A 185 -5.12 19.39 -13.33
C ASP A 185 -5.83 19.53 -11.98
N PHE A 186 -7.17 19.47 -11.98
CA PHE A 186 -7.97 19.75 -10.79
C PHE A 186 -9.08 18.73 -10.54
N LEU A 187 -9.33 18.46 -9.26
CA LEU A 187 -10.36 17.54 -8.77
C LEU A 187 -11.32 18.26 -7.82
N SER A 188 -12.60 17.95 -7.93
CA SER A 188 -13.68 18.60 -7.17
C SER A 188 -14.21 17.70 -6.07
N HIS A 189 -14.27 18.22 -4.84
CA HIS A 189 -14.85 17.56 -3.69
C HIS A 189 -16.09 18.31 -3.18
N TYR A 190 -17.26 17.84 -3.58
CA TYR A 190 -18.55 18.35 -3.11
C TYR A 190 -18.82 17.85 -1.70
N THR A 191 -19.05 18.78 -0.78
CA THR A 191 -19.26 18.44 0.63
C THR A 191 -20.08 19.53 1.34
N SER A 192 -20.56 19.24 2.55
CA SER A 192 -21.28 20.22 3.35
C SER A 192 -20.33 21.30 3.89
N ILE A 193 -20.86 22.47 4.26
CA ILE A 193 -20.05 23.53 4.90
C ILE A 193 -19.37 23.00 6.17
N GLY A 194 -20.11 22.28 7.02
CA GLY A 194 -19.55 21.71 8.25
C GLY A 194 -18.43 20.70 7.98
N ASN A 195 -18.58 19.84 6.98
CA ASN A 195 -17.52 18.90 6.60
C ASN A 195 -16.32 19.63 6.01
N SER A 196 -16.52 20.67 5.19
CA SER A 196 -15.41 21.48 4.68
C SER A 196 -14.64 22.17 5.81
N PHE A 197 -15.34 22.66 6.83
CA PHE A 197 -14.70 23.22 8.03
C PHE A 197 -13.83 22.16 8.73
N ASN A 198 -14.35 20.95 8.94
CA ASN A 198 -13.59 19.86 9.54
C ASN A 198 -12.34 19.48 8.72
N ILE A 199 -12.46 19.46 7.39
CA ILE A 199 -11.33 19.20 6.47
C ILE A 199 -10.26 20.29 6.62
N LEU A 200 -10.66 21.56 6.66
CA LEU A 200 -9.73 22.68 6.82
C LEU A 200 -9.05 22.69 8.19
N GLU A 201 -9.81 22.40 9.25
CA GLU A 201 -9.34 22.45 10.63
C GLU A 201 -8.39 21.28 10.96
N HIS A 202 -8.77 20.07 10.55
CA HIS A 202 -8.02 18.86 10.86
C HIS A 202 -7.04 18.45 9.76
N LYS A 203 -7.12 19.06 8.58
CA LYS A 203 -6.26 18.78 7.42
C LYS A 203 -6.26 17.29 7.05
N GLU A 204 -7.44 16.68 7.10
CA GLU A 204 -7.65 15.27 6.77
C GLU A 204 -8.92 15.07 5.95
N LEU A 205 -8.91 14.07 5.08
CA LEU A 205 -10.06 13.55 4.36
C LEU A 205 -10.48 12.20 4.94
N TRP A 206 -11.78 12.00 5.07
CA TRP A 206 -12.33 10.73 5.53
C TRP A 206 -12.66 9.82 4.34
N VAL A 207 -11.86 8.78 4.17
CA VAL A 207 -11.96 7.84 3.04
C VAL A 207 -12.77 6.63 3.48
N THR A 208 -13.80 6.29 2.72
CA THR A 208 -14.83 5.34 3.15
C THR A 208 -14.54 3.95 2.62
N ARG A 209 -14.84 2.91 3.41
CA ARG A 209 -14.71 1.53 2.91
C ARG A 209 -15.64 1.31 1.72
N TYR A 210 -15.10 0.72 0.68
CA TYR A 210 -15.74 0.61 -0.64
C TYR A 210 -17.16 0.00 -0.59
N ASP A 211 -17.34 -1.07 0.17
CA ASP A 211 -18.59 -1.81 0.31
C ASP A 211 -19.67 -1.08 1.13
N PHE A 212 -19.35 0.08 1.70
CA PHE A 212 -20.28 0.98 2.40
C PHE A 212 -20.67 2.20 1.57
N LEU A 213 -20.19 2.30 0.32
CA LEU A 213 -20.66 3.32 -0.62
C LEU A 213 -22.09 3.02 -1.10
N ASN A 214 -22.78 4.05 -1.56
CA ASN A 214 -24.20 3.98 -1.90
C ASN A 214 -24.49 3.05 -3.11
N ASP A 215 -23.51 2.85 -4.00
CA ASP A 215 -23.70 2.04 -5.20
C ASP A 215 -23.33 0.57 -4.97
N LYS A 216 -24.32 -0.23 -4.55
CA LYS A 216 -24.17 -1.68 -4.43
C LYS A 216 -24.16 -2.41 -5.78
N SER A 217 -24.39 -1.70 -6.89
CA SER A 217 -24.54 -2.29 -8.23
C SER A 217 -23.21 -2.50 -8.95
N GLU A 218 -22.13 -1.85 -8.53
CA GLU A 218 -20.82 -1.90 -9.21
C GLU A 218 -20.29 -3.33 -9.36
N PHE A 219 -20.43 -4.16 -8.31
CA PHE A 219 -20.08 -5.58 -8.34
C PHE A 219 -20.90 -6.39 -9.36
N LYS A 220 -22.20 -6.10 -9.45
CA LYS A 220 -23.08 -6.74 -10.43
C LYS A 220 -22.75 -6.26 -11.84
N TYR A 221 -22.38 -4.99 -11.98
CA TYR A 221 -22.04 -4.40 -13.26
C TYR A 221 -20.77 -5.00 -13.84
N ILE A 222 -19.68 -5.14 -13.05
CA ILE A 222 -18.46 -5.79 -13.54
C ILE A 222 -18.72 -7.27 -13.91
N LYS A 223 -19.58 -7.99 -13.16
CA LYS A 223 -19.98 -9.36 -13.52
C LYS A 223 -20.63 -9.43 -14.90
N ASN A 224 -21.52 -8.48 -15.21
CA ASN A 224 -22.17 -8.40 -16.53
C ASN A 224 -21.15 -8.10 -17.64
N VAL A 225 -20.24 -7.15 -17.41
CA VAL A 225 -19.15 -6.82 -18.34
C VAL A 225 -18.34 -8.08 -18.67
N LEU A 226 -17.94 -8.84 -17.65
CA LEU A 226 -17.16 -10.07 -17.79
C LEU A 226 -17.93 -11.16 -18.54
N SER A 227 -19.22 -11.32 -18.22
CA SER A 227 -20.08 -12.30 -18.90
C SER A 227 -20.19 -11.98 -20.39
N GLU A 228 -20.35 -10.71 -20.74
CA GLU A 228 -20.39 -10.33 -22.14
C GLU A 228 -19.03 -10.46 -22.84
N LEU A 229 -17.91 -10.18 -22.16
CA LEU A 229 -16.56 -10.36 -22.71
C LEU A 229 -16.26 -11.82 -23.00
N ARG A 230 -16.65 -12.72 -22.09
CA ARG A 230 -16.51 -14.17 -22.24
C ARG A 230 -17.12 -14.69 -23.54
N ASP A 231 -18.26 -14.11 -23.93
CA ASP A 231 -19.01 -14.51 -25.12
C ASP A 231 -18.67 -13.64 -26.37
N ASP A 232 -17.73 -12.69 -26.25
CA ASP A 232 -17.42 -11.69 -27.28
C ASP A 232 -16.47 -12.21 -28.37
N PHE A 233 -16.84 -12.01 -29.64
CA PHE A 233 -16.00 -12.38 -30.79
C PHE A 233 -14.75 -11.49 -30.94
N SER A 234 -14.74 -10.28 -30.39
CA SER A 234 -13.58 -9.36 -30.44
C SER A 234 -12.33 -9.88 -29.72
N LEU A 235 -12.50 -10.81 -28.77
CA LEU A 235 -11.39 -11.59 -28.22
C LEU A 235 -10.62 -12.34 -29.32
N GLN A 236 -11.31 -12.72 -30.41
CA GLN A 236 -10.70 -13.46 -31.51
C GLN A 236 -9.73 -12.64 -32.35
N GLU A 237 -9.96 -11.35 -32.45
CA GLU A 237 -9.13 -10.41 -33.22
C GLU A 237 -7.93 -9.93 -32.40
N LEU A 238 -8.08 -9.88 -31.07
CA LEU A 238 -7.08 -9.29 -30.20
C LEU A 238 -6.12 -10.31 -29.59
N PHE A 239 -6.49 -11.59 -29.46
CA PHE A 239 -5.73 -12.64 -28.75
C PHE A 239 -5.56 -13.90 -29.60
N ASP A 240 -4.50 -14.68 -29.36
CA ASP A 240 -4.39 -16.03 -29.93
C ASP A 240 -5.28 -17.05 -29.20
N ASP A 241 -5.49 -18.25 -29.76
CA ASP A 241 -6.44 -19.21 -29.20
C ASP A 241 -6.03 -19.75 -27.82
N ILE A 242 -4.75 -19.71 -27.48
CA ILE A 242 -4.24 -20.12 -26.17
C ILE A 242 -4.54 -19.00 -25.16
N GLU A 243 -4.20 -17.77 -25.48
CA GLU A 243 -4.51 -16.58 -24.68
C GLU A 243 -6.01 -16.45 -24.41
N LYS A 244 -6.86 -16.65 -25.43
CA LYS A 244 -8.31 -16.62 -25.27
C LYS A 244 -8.79 -17.63 -24.23
N ARG A 245 -8.31 -18.87 -24.30
CA ARG A 245 -8.69 -19.91 -23.33
C ARG A 245 -8.29 -19.50 -21.92
N PHE A 246 -7.09 -18.94 -21.74
CA PHE A 246 -6.66 -18.45 -20.43
C PHE A 246 -7.54 -17.32 -19.90
N ILE A 247 -7.84 -16.33 -20.75
CA ILE A 247 -8.71 -15.21 -20.36
C ILE A 247 -10.10 -15.72 -19.99
N ILE A 248 -10.71 -16.58 -20.81
CA ILE A 248 -12.05 -17.14 -20.56
C ILE A 248 -12.07 -17.95 -19.26
N ASN A 249 -11.07 -18.81 -19.03
CA ASN A 249 -10.96 -19.57 -17.79
C ASN A 249 -10.82 -18.64 -16.56
N SER A 250 -10.04 -17.58 -16.69
CA SER A 250 -9.87 -16.57 -15.63
C SER A 250 -11.18 -15.85 -15.35
N ILE A 251 -11.91 -15.43 -16.40
CA ILE A 251 -13.24 -14.82 -16.29
C ILE A 251 -14.22 -15.75 -15.58
N ASP A 252 -14.23 -17.04 -15.94
CA ASP A 252 -15.12 -18.03 -15.31
C ASP A 252 -14.87 -18.15 -13.80
N ILE A 253 -13.60 -18.18 -13.38
CA ILE A 253 -13.22 -18.17 -11.96
C ILE A 253 -13.73 -16.90 -11.28
N ILE A 254 -13.53 -15.72 -11.88
CA ILE A 254 -13.96 -14.44 -11.31
C ILE A 254 -15.48 -14.38 -11.16
N ILE A 255 -16.23 -14.79 -12.17
CA ILE A 255 -17.70 -14.83 -12.14
C ILE A 255 -18.18 -15.71 -10.99
N ARG A 256 -17.52 -16.84 -10.74
CA ARG A 256 -17.84 -17.74 -9.62
C ARG A 256 -17.52 -17.11 -8.26
N ILE A 257 -16.36 -16.48 -8.12
CA ILE A 257 -15.97 -15.74 -6.90
C ILE A 257 -16.98 -14.63 -6.59
N ILE A 258 -17.34 -13.81 -7.58
CA ILE A 258 -18.34 -12.75 -7.43
C ILE A 258 -19.71 -13.35 -7.06
N SER A 259 -20.12 -14.44 -7.72
CA SER A 259 -21.39 -15.12 -7.40
C SER A 259 -21.42 -15.64 -5.96
N TYR A 260 -20.28 -16.11 -5.43
CA TYR A 260 -20.16 -16.49 -4.03
C TYR A 260 -20.35 -15.29 -3.09
N PHE A 261 -19.68 -14.17 -3.35
CA PHE A 261 -19.82 -12.96 -2.53
C PHE A 261 -21.25 -12.38 -2.54
N HIS A 262 -22.03 -12.65 -3.59
CA HIS A 262 -23.46 -12.29 -3.65
C HIS A 262 -24.41 -13.33 -3.06
N GLY A 263 -23.90 -14.45 -2.54
CA GLY A 263 -24.73 -15.54 -2.02
C GLY A 263 -25.46 -16.34 -3.11
N GLU A 264 -25.09 -16.17 -4.38
CA GLU A 264 -25.67 -16.89 -5.52
C GLU A 264 -25.00 -18.26 -5.73
N LEU A 265 -23.78 -18.43 -5.24
CA LEU A 265 -23.01 -19.68 -5.31
C LEU A 265 -22.62 -20.14 -3.89
N PRO A 266 -23.00 -21.36 -3.45
CA PRO A 266 -22.63 -21.83 -2.12
C PRO A 266 -21.16 -22.25 -2.04
N TYR A 267 -20.53 -22.06 -0.87
CA TYR A 267 -19.09 -22.31 -0.65
C TYR A 267 -18.63 -23.72 -1.06
N ASN A 268 -19.46 -24.74 -0.81
CA ASN A 268 -19.14 -26.14 -1.13
C ASN A 268 -19.08 -26.45 -2.64
N LYS A 269 -19.51 -25.52 -3.49
CA LYS A 269 -19.37 -25.64 -4.95
C LYS A 269 -18.04 -25.11 -5.46
N LEU A 270 -17.28 -24.37 -4.65
CA LEU A 270 -15.98 -23.84 -5.03
C LEU A 270 -14.91 -24.94 -4.97
N ASN A 271 -13.96 -24.89 -5.90
CA ASN A 271 -12.74 -25.70 -5.81
C ASN A 271 -11.78 -25.10 -4.77
N GLU A 272 -10.68 -25.79 -4.48
CA GLU A 272 -9.77 -25.38 -3.41
C GLU A 272 -9.02 -24.08 -3.73
N ASP A 273 -8.62 -23.89 -4.98
CA ASP A 273 -7.95 -22.67 -5.43
C ASP A 273 -8.87 -21.44 -5.29
N GLU A 274 -10.15 -21.59 -5.64
CA GLU A 274 -11.17 -20.55 -5.49
C GLU A 274 -11.43 -20.21 -4.02
N LYS A 275 -11.46 -21.21 -3.13
CA LYS A 275 -11.59 -20.97 -1.69
C LYS A 275 -10.38 -20.22 -1.14
N ASN A 276 -9.17 -20.61 -1.52
CA ASN A 276 -7.94 -19.94 -1.10
C ASN A 276 -7.91 -18.48 -1.58
N LEU A 277 -8.33 -18.23 -2.82
CA LEU A 277 -8.51 -16.87 -3.35
C LEU A 277 -9.53 -16.09 -2.51
N ILE A 278 -10.69 -16.66 -2.22
CA ILE A 278 -11.73 -16.01 -1.41
C ILE A 278 -11.24 -15.67 0.00
N GLU A 279 -10.53 -16.58 0.68
CA GLU A 279 -9.98 -16.31 2.01
C GLU A 279 -8.99 -15.14 1.97
N ASN A 280 -8.13 -15.06 0.94
CA ASN A 280 -7.24 -13.92 0.77
C ASN A 280 -7.99 -12.59 0.64
N TYR A 281 -9.08 -12.57 -0.13
CA TYR A 281 -9.86 -11.34 -0.33
C TYR A 281 -10.69 -10.95 0.90
N LYS A 282 -11.02 -11.87 1.80
CA LYS A 282 -11.75 -11.53 3.03
C LYS A 282 -10.95 -10.62 3.97
N ASN A 283 -9.63 -10.77 3.97
CA ASN A 283 -8.74 -10.06 4.90
C ASN A 283 -8.17 -8.77 4.31
N LYS A 284 -8.76 -8.27 3.22
CA LYS A 284 -8.32 -7.09 2.47
C LYS A 284 -9.43 -6.06 2.43
N TYR A 285 -9.09 -4.85 2.84
CA TYR A 285 -10.06 -3.77 3.00
C TYR A 285 -9.71 -2.62 2.05
N TYR A 286 -10.57 -2.41 1.06
CA TYR A 286 -10.43 -1.28 0.13
C TYR A 286 -11.22 -0.08 0.63
N PHE A 287 -10.57 1.08 0.62
CA PHE A 287 -11.14 2.37 0.94
C PHE A 287 -11.05 3.27 -0.29
N VAL A 288 -12.12 4.00 -0.58
CA VAL A 288 -12.24 4.83 -1.78
C VAL A 288 -12.52 6.27 -1.39
N LEU A 289 -11.76 7.17 -2.00
CA LEU A 289 -11.96 8.61 -1.95
C LEU A 289 -12.37 9.10 -3.33
N SER A 290 -13.58 9.66 -3.39
CA SER A 290 -14.21 10.08 -4.64
C SER A 290 -14.12 11.60 -4.82
N PHE A 291 -13.67 11.99 -5.99
CA PHE A 291 -13.72 13.35 -6.52
C PHE A 291 -14.53 13.36 -7.81
N SER A 292 -14.90 14.55 -8.28
CA SER A 292 -15.45 14.77 -9.61
C SER A 292 -14.48 15.58 -10.46
N LYS A 293 -14.45 15.35 -11.76
CA LYS A 293 -13.80 16.24 -12.72
C LYS A 293 -14.61 17.53 -12.96
N ASN A 294 -15.90 17.53 -12.60
CA ASN A 294 -16.80 18.66 -12.82
C ASN A 294 -16.82 19.60 -11.60
N GLN A 295 -16.43 20.86 -11.83
CA GLN A 295 -16.30 21.87 -10.77
C GLN A 295 -17.60 22.55 -10.35
N ASP A 296 -18.64 22.48 -11.19
CA ASP A 296 -19.90 23.16 -10.94
C ASP A 296 -21.08 22.37 -11.53
N SER A 297 -21.43 21.26 -10.89
CA SER A 297 -22.40 20.28 -11.37
C SER A 297 -23.71 20.35 -10.58
N LEU A 298 -24.81 20.69 -11.27
CA LEU A 298 -26.15 20.75 -10.67
C LEU A 298 -26.56 19.42 -9.99
N PRO A 299 -26.36 18.22 -10.61
CA PRO A 299 -26.60 16.95 -9.94
C PRO A 299 -25.78 16.77 -8.66
N LEU A 300 -24.51 17.16 -8.66
CA LEU A 300 -23.64 16.99 -7.49
C LEU A 300 -23.97 17.95 -6.36
N TRP A 301 -24.37 19.18 -6.68
CA TRP A 301 -24.91 20.11 -5.68
C TRP A 301 -26.13 19.52 -4.96
N GLY A 302 -27.07 18.93 -5.71
CA GLY A 302 -28.24 18.28 -5.12
C GLY A 302 -27.87 17.04 -4.29
N ASN A 303 -27.12 16.12 -4.88
CA ASN A 303 -26.88 14.80 -4.28
C ASN A 303 -25.94 14.82 -3.07
N TYR A 304 -24.88 15.63 -3.10
CA TYR A 304 -23.82 15.61 -2.08
C TYR A 304 -23.88 16.77 -1.11
N THR A 305 -24.62 17.84 -1.45
CA THR A 305 -24.64 19.05 -0.64
C THR A 305 -26.03 19.55 -0.25
N ASP A 306 -27.09 18.96 -0.83
CA ASP A 306 -28.48 19.44 -0.69
C ASP A 306 -28.61 20.93 -1.04
N PHE A 307 -27.87 21.36 -2.09
CA PHE A 307 -27.67 22.76 -2.51
C PHE A 307 -27.13 23.69 -1.42
N ASN A 308 -26.70 23.12 -0.28
CA ASN A 308 -26.30 23.83 0.92
C ASN A 308 -24.87 23.49 1.38
N GLY A 309 -24.00 23.06 0.47
CA GLY A 309 -22.56 22.91 0.72
C GLY A 309 -21.64 23.73 -0.19
N VAL A 310 -20.43 23.21 -0.31
CA VAL A 310 -19.31 23.79 -1.07
C VAL A 310 -18.64 22.71 -1.90
N ASN A 311 -17.86 23.15 -2.89
CA ASN A 311 -16.94 22.30 -3.62
C ASN A 311 -15.51 22.77 -3.34
N LEU A 312 -14.67 21.88 -2.84
CA LEU A 312 -13.22 22.11 -2.72
C LEU A 312 -12.58 21.70 -4.05
N LEU A 313 -11.97 22.63 -4.75
CA LEU A 313 -11.17 22.35 -5.93
C LEU A 313 -9.72 22.13 -5.50
N LEU A 314 -9.23 20.92 -5.72
CA LEU A 314 -7.88 20.50 -5.35
C LEU A 314 -6.99 20.34 -6.59
N ASP A 315 -5.74 20.74 -6.48
CA ASP A 315 -4.71 20.45 -7.48
C ASP A 315 -4.37 18.95 -7.43
N ASN A 316 -4.65 18.26 -8.54
CA ASN A 316 -4.52 16.80 -8.62
C ASN A 316 -3.05 16.36 -8.50
N LYS A 317 -2.11 17.13 -9.05
CA LYS A 317 -0.69 16.80 -8.97
C LYS A 317 -0.22 16.92 -7.53
N LYS A 318 -0.49 18.05 -6.86
CA LYS A 318 -0.12 18.24 -5.46
C LYS A 318 -0.78 17.22 -4.55
N LEU A 319 -2.04 16.86 -4.83
CA LEU A 319 -2.79 15.88 -4.06
C LEU A 319 -2.20 14.47 -4.24
N THR A 320 -1.91 14.08 -5.49
CA THR A 320 -1.24 12.82 -5.81
C THR A 320 0.14 12.76 -5.16
N ASP A 321 0.91 13.85 -5.24
CA ASP A 321 2.19 13.99 -4.54
C ASP A 321 1.99 13.88 -3.02
N THR A 322 0.94 14.45 -2.43
CA THR A 322 0.69 14.35 -0.99
C THR A 322 0.35 12.91 -0.57
N PHE A 323 -0.46 12.21 -1.35
CA PHE A 323 -0.81 10.82 -1.06
C PHE A 323 0.31 9.83 -1.38
N ASN A 324 1.17 10.12 -2.37
CA ASN A 324 2.29 9.27 -2.77
C ASN A 324 3.59 9.59 -2.02
N ASN A 325 3.82 10.84 -1.62
CA ASN A 325 4.94 11.25 -0.74
C ASN A 325 4.63 10.96 0.74
N GLN A 326 3.46 10.40 1.04
CA GLN A 326 3.25 9.56 2.22
C GLN A 326 3.68 8.10 2.00
N ASN A 327 4.50 7.91 0.96
CA ASN A 327 5.54 6.92 0.72
C ASN A 327 5.17 5.84 -0.32
N GLN A 328 5.66 6.06 -1.53
CA GLN A 328 5.67 5.08 -2.62
C GLN A 328 6.69 3.96 -2.37
N GLU A 329 7.63 4.16 -1.44
CA GLU A 329 8.74 3.22 -1.18
C GLU A 329 8.53 2.41 0.11
N ASP A 330 7.83 2.96 1.12
CA ASP A 330 7.81 2.37 2.48
C ASP A 330 6.90 1.14 2.64
N TYR A 331 5.84 1.01 1.84
CA TYR A 331 4.89 -0.11 2.03
C TYR A 331 5.49 -1.44 1.61
N ASP A 332 6.23 -1.42 0.50
CA ASP A 332 6.88 -2.62 -0.03
C ASP A 332 7.93 -3.09 0.99
N LEU A 333 8.77 -2.18 1.49
CA LEU A 333 9.82 -2.49 2.48
C LEU A 333 9.28 -2.93 3.86
N LEU A 334 8.27 -2.24 4.41
CA LEU A 334 7.68 -2.55 5.72
C LEU A 334 6.94 -3.89 5.74
N TYR A 335 6.34 -4.27 4.61
CA TYR A 335 5.82 -5.63 4.44
C TYR A 335 6.95 -6.67 4.52
N PHE A 336 8.13 -6.39 3.95
CA PHE A 336 9.28 -7.31 3.98
C PHE A 336 10.01 -7.37 5.33
N ILE A 337 10.03 -6.28 6.08
CA ILE A 337 10.82 -6.14 7.31
C ILE A 337 10.13 -6.76 8.53
N ASN A 338 8.81 -7.02 8.47
CA ASN A 338 8.00 -7.58 9.57
C ASN A 338 8.22 -6.85 10.92
N THR A 339 8.59 -5.57 10.88
CA THR A 339 8.70 -4.77 12.10
C THR A 339 7.31 -4.37 12.54
N ASN A 340 7.00 -4.65 13.80
CA ASN A 340 5.87 -4.05 14.53
C ASN A 340 5.98 -2.52 14.67
N SER A 341 6.95 -1.88 14.00
CA SER A 341 7.07 -0.44 13.89
C SER A 341 5.82 0.11 13.20
N LYS A 342 5.07 0.92 13.96
CA LYS A 342 3.83 1.61 13.59
C LYS A 342 3.60 1.63 12.08
N LYS A 343 2.81 0.66 11.64
CA LYS A 343 2.23 0.51 10.31
C LYS A 343 1.30 1.73 10.09
N GLU A 344 1.88 2.88 9.83
CA GLU A 344 1.22 4.19 9.75
C GLU A 344 0.81 4.58 8.33
N LEU A 345 1.04 3.69 7.35
CA LEU A 345 1.02 4.08 5.95
C LEU A 345 -0.37 4.33 5.35
N TYR A 346 -0.43 5.44 4.63
CA TYR A 346 -1.58 5.99 3.93
C TYR A 346 -1.29 6.21 2.43
N SER A 347 -0.52 5.32 1.79
CA SER A 347 -0.23 5.49 0.36
C SER A 347 -1.43 5.09 -0.50
N THR A 348 -1.65 5.86 -1.57
CA THR A 348 -2.63 5.48 -2.60
C THR A 348 -2.17 4.18 -3.24
N PHE A 349 -3.05 3.19 -3.26
CA PHE A 349 -2.79 1.91 -3.92
C PHE A 349 -2.82 2.07 -5.44
N TYR A 350 -3.80 2.81 -5.96
CA TYR A 350 -3.83 3.41 -7.31
C TYR A 350 -4.96 4.45 -7.38
N SER A 351 -4.97 5.24 -8.45
CA SER A 351 -6.05 6.19 -8.72
C SER A 351 -6.51 6.12 -10.18
N GLY A 352 -7.66 6.72 -10.47
CA GLY A 352 -8.16 6.78 -11.83
C GLY A 352 -9.58 7.29 -12.02
N GLU A 353 -9.90 7.57 -13.27
CA GLU A 353 -11.27 7.88 -13.69
C GLU A 353 -12.19 6.67 -13.56
N VAL A 354 -13.43 6.91 -13.13
CA VAL A 354 -14.50 5.91 -13.18
C VAL A 354 -15.04 5.82 -14.60
N LEU A 355 -15.11 4.60 -15.11
CA LEU A 355 -15.64 4.29 -16.43
C LEU A 355 -17.12 3.93 -16.36
N TYR A 356 -17.89 4.45 -17.31
CA TYR A 356 -19.35 4.31 -17.34
C TYR A 356 -19.85 3.53 -18.56
N ASP A 357 -19.22 3.75 -19.72
CA ASP A 357 -19.60 3.13 -20.98
C ASP A 357 -19.12 1.67 -21.06
N LEU A 358 -20.04 0.77 -21.34
CA LEU A 358 -19.78 -0.67 -21.38
C LEU A 358 -18.71 -1.05 -22.42
N LYS A 359 -18.73 -0.44 -23.61
CA LYS A 359 -17.76 -0.76 -24.66
C LYS A 359 -16.37 -0.28 -24.27
N GLU A 360 -16.29 0.90 -23.66
CA GLU A 360 -15.04 1.47 -23.17
C GLU A 360 -14.44 0.64 -22.03
N ILE A 361 -15.28 0.20 -21.09
CA ILE A 361 -14.85 -0.69 -20.00
C ILE A 361 -14.27 -1.99 -20.57
N LYS A 362 -14.97 -2.62 -21.52
CA LYS A 362 -14.48 -3.83 -22.20
C LYS A 362 -13.14 -3.58 -22.88
N ARG A 363 -13.03 -2.49 -23.64
CA ARG A 363 -11.80 -2.11 -24.36
C ARG A 363 -10.63 -1.92 -23.40
N ILE A 364 -10.83 -1.23 -22.28
CA ILE A 364 -9.79 -1.00 -21.27
C ILE A 364 -9.40 -2.30 -20.58
N LEU A 365 -10.37 -3.14 -20.20
CA LEU A 365 -10.07 -4.43 -19.56
C LEU A 365 -9.28 -5.36 -20.48
N LEU A 366 -9.64 -5.40 -21.78
CA LEU A 366 -8.88 -6.14 -22.79
C LEU A 366 -7.45 -5.60 -22.95
N LYS A 367 -7.28 -4.27 -22.89
CA LYS A 367 -5.95 -3.63 -22.90
C LYS A 367 -5.14 -4.01 -21.65
N ASP A 368 -5.76 -4.05 -20.48
CA ASP A 368 -5.12 -4.50 -19.23
C ASP A 368 -4.69 -5.96 -19.32
N PHE A 369 -5.56 -6.85 -19.81
CA PHE A 369 -5.27 -8.27 -20.01
C PHE A 369 -4.15 -8.49 -21.03
N ARG A 370 -4.17 -7.75 -22.14
CA ARG A 370 -3.08 -7.75 -23.13
C ARG A 370 -1.76 -7.32 -22.51
N LYS A 371 -1.72 -6.27 -21.69
CA LYS A 371 -0.50 -5.90 -20.94
C LYS A 371 -0.01 -7.03 -20.04
N ALA A 372 -0.89 -7.68 -19.28
CA ALA A 372 -0.52 -8.80 -18.42
C ALA A 372 0.07 -9.97 -19.22
N LEU A 373 -0.56 -10.32 -20.35
CA LEU A 373 -0.09 -11.39 -21.24
C LEU A 373 1.22 -11.02 -21.96
N ASP A 374 1.40 -9.77 -22.37
CA ASP A 374 2.65 -9.34 -23.00
C ASP A 374 3.81 -9.35 -21.99
N LEU A 375 3.53 -9.03 -20.71
CA LEU A 375 4.49 -9.19 -19.61
C LEU A 375 4.88 -10.67 -19.40
N HIS A 376 3.93 -11.60 -19.59
CA HIS A 376 4.19 -13.04 -19.58
C HIS A 376 5.07 -13.48 -20.76
N LYS A 377 4.65 -13.13 -21.98
CA LYS A 377 5.25 -13.59 -23.24
C LYS A 377 6.69 -13.11 -23.43
N LYS A 378 7.01 -11.88 -23.03
CA LYS A 378 8.38 -11.34 -23.08
C LYS A 378 9.37 -12.17 -22.25
N LYS A 379 8.88 -13.08 -21.41
CA LYS A 379 9.64 -13.83 -20.42
C LYS A 379 9.35 -15.33 -20.47
N ALA A 380 9.07 -15.86 -21.66
CA ALA A 380 8.43 -17.15 -21.99
C ALA A 380 8.82 -18.46 -21.23
N ASN A 381 9.65 -18.47 -20.18
CA ASN A 381 10.01 -19.64 -19.37
C ASN A 381 9.71 -19.50 -17.86
N PHE A 382 8.95 -18.48 -17.43
CA PHE A 382 9.14 -17.96 -16.07
C PHE A 382 7.89 -17.72 -15.21
N ILE A 383 6.69 -17.66 -15.78
CA ILE A 383 5.46 -17.39 -15.02
C ILE A 383 4.48 -18.55 -15.22
N ARG A 384 4.15 -19.28 -14.14
CA ARG A 384 3.15 -20.36 -14.20
C ARG A 384 1.79 -19.82 -14.62
N GLU A 385 1.01 -20.66 -15.30
CA GLU A 385 -0.37 -20.35 -15.72
C GLU A 385 -1.25 -19.88 -14.55
N SER A 386 -1.06 -20.47 -13.36
CA SER A 386 -1.76 -20.08 -12.13
C SER A 386 -1.44 -18.64 -11.70
N VAL A 387 -0.22 -18.16 -11.97
CA VAL A 387 0.18 -16.79 -11.66
C VAL A 387 -0.49 -15.80 -12.59
N MET A 388 -0.49 -16.11 -13.88
CA MET A 388 -1.15 -15.26 -14.87
C MET A 388 -2.65 -15.16 -14.60
N THR A 389 -3.29 -16.30 -14.32
CA THR A 389 -4.70 -16.36 -13.92
C THR A 389 -4.96 -15.43 -12.73
N ARG A 390 -4.09 -15.47 -11.72
CA ARG A 390 -4.20 -14.60 -10.54
C ARG A 390 -4.06 -13.11 -10.89
N ILE A 391 -3.09 -12.73 -11.73
CA ILE A 391 -2.94 -11.33 -12.16
C ILE A 391 -4.20 -10.83 -12.89
N LEU A 392 -4.80 -11.65 -13.77
CA LEU A 392 -6.04 -11.30 -14.47
C LEU A 392 -7.23 -11.15 -13.50
N ILE A 393 -7.30 -11.99 -12.47
CA ILE A 393 -8.26 -11.86 -11.37
C ILE A 393 -8.06 -10.54 -10.64
N GLU A 394 -6.83 -10.24 -10.19
CA GLU A 394 -6.52 -9.00 -9.47
C GLU A 394 -6.85 -7.77 -10.32
N ILE A 395 -6.45 -7.73 -11.59
CA ILE A 395 -6.79 -6.63 -12.53
C ILE A 395 -8.29 -6.38 -12.53
N THR A 396 -9.09 -7.45 -12.60
CA THR A 396 -10.55 -7.33 -12.67
C THR A 396 -11.14 -6.83 -11.35
N LEU A 397 -10.64 -7.32 -10.22
CA LEU A 397 -11.11 -6.91 -8.88
C LEU A 397 -10.74 -5.47 -8.56
N LEU A 398 -9.58 -5.01 -9.01
CA LEU A 398 -9.19 -3.61 -8.89
C LEU A 398 -9.99 -2.75 -9.86
N ARG A 399 -10.12 -3.16 -11.13
CA ARG A 399 -10.92 -2.41 -12.13
C ARG A 399 -12.37 -2.21 -11.70
N ARG A 400 -12.94 -3.15 -10.93
CA ARG A 400 -14.27 -3.00 -10.29
C ARG A 400 -14.41 -1.68 -9.52
N LEU A 401 -13.36 -1.23 -8.83
CA LEU A 401 -13.39 -0.02 -8.02
C LEU A 401 -13.41 1.27 -8.88
N LEU A 402 -13.25 1.16 -10.20
CA LEU A 402 -13.25 2.25 -11.18
C LEU A 402 -14.30 2.05 -12.29
N VAL A 403 -15.37 1.31 -12.02
CA VAL A 403 -16.48 1.16 -12.97
C VAL A 403 -17.81 1.40 -12.29
N LYS A 404 -18.71 2.07 -13.02
CA LYS A 404 -20.09 2.32 -12.61
C LYS A 404 -21.03 2.13 -13.78
N ILE A 405 -22.28 1.80 -13.49
CA ILE A 405 -23.31 1.80 -14.52
C ILE A 405 -23.53 3.24 -15.05
N ASN A 406 -23.85 3.37 -16.33
CA ASN A 406 -23.91 4.66 -17.02
C ASN A 406 -24.89 5.69 -16.42
N TYR A 407 -25.87 5.28 -15.60
CA TYR A 407 -26.77 6.19 -14.90
C TYR A 407 -26.05 7.14 -13.91
N PHE A 408 -24.84 6.78 -13.46
CA PHE A 408 -24.02 7.61 -12.58
C PHE A 408 -22.99 8.47 -13.34
N SER A 409 -23.02 8.49 -14.68
CA SER A 409 -22.04 9.22 -15.49
C SER A 409 -21.98 10.73 -15.22
N SER A 410 -23.07 11.32 -14.71
CA SER A 410 -23.10 12.74 -14.29
C SER A 410 -22.16 13.06 -13.13
N GLU A 411 -21.64 12.06 -12.42
CA GLU A 411 -20.69 12.27 -11.34
C GLU A 411 -19.28 12.60 -11.85
N GLU A 412 -18.95 12.18 -13.09
CA GLU A 412 -17.62 12.40 -13.70
C GLU A 412 -16.48 12.02 -12.73
N GLU A 413 -16.68 10.90 -12.03
CA GLU A 413 -15.91 10.55 -10.84
C GLU A 413 -14.46 10.18 -11.16
N TYR A 414 -13.54 10.63 -10.29
CA TYR A 414 -12.15 10.20 -10.20
C TYR A 414 -11.91 9.69 -8.78
N ARG A 415 -11.30 8.51 -8.65
CA ARG A 415 -11.12 7.85 -7.34
C ARG A 415 -9.65 7.68 -7.02
N PHE A 416 -9.32 7.90 -5.75
CA PHE A 416 -8.14 7.34 -5.12
C PHE A 416 -8.55 6.10 -4.32
N VAL A 417 -7.83 5.00 -4.51
CA VAL A 417 -8.07 3.72 -3.85
C VAL A 417 -6.93 3.46 -2.87
N PHE A 418 -7.29 3.10 -1.65
CA PHE A 418 -6.38 2.70 -0.58
C PHE A 418 -6.69 1.25 -0.20
N ALA A 419 -5.66 0.46 0.07
CA ALA A 419 -5.80 -0.95 0.45
C ALA A 419 -5.12 -1.19 1.81
N LEU A 420 -5.85 -1.77 2.75
CA LEU A 420 -5.34 -2.13 4.07
C LEU A 420 -5.41 -3.64 4.25
N ASP A 421 -4.35 -4.22 4.81
CA ASP A 421 -4.39 -5.57 5.36
C ASP A 421 -5.18 -5.61 6.69
N GLU A 422 -5.46 -6.80 7.20
CA GLU A 422 -6.24 -7.00 8.42
C GLU A 422 -5.62 -6.32 9.66
N ALA A 423 -4.30 -6.42 9.82
CA ALA A 423 -3.61 -5.81 10.96
C ALA A 423 -3.73 -4.28 10.93
N LEU A 424 -3.51 -3.66 9.78
CA LEU A 424 -3.69 -2.22 9.56
C LEU A 424 -5.13 -1.78 9.74
N TYR A 425 -6.07 -2.56 9.21
CA TYR A 425 -7.49 -2.27 9.33
C TYR A 425 -7.89 -2.11 10.80
N HIS A 426 -7.54 -3.08 11.65
CA HIS A 426 -7.88 -3.01 13.08
C HIS A 426 -7.21 -1.87 13.84
N GLN A 427 -6.08 -1.35 13.35
CA GLN A 427 -5.38 -0.23 13.95
C GLN A 427 -5.88 1.15 13.47
N LYS A 428 -6.30 1.24 12.21
CA LYS A 428 -6.54 2.53 11.52
C LYS A 428 -8.01 2.83 11.27
N VAL A 429 -8.87 1.82 11.27
CA VAL A 429 -10.28 2.02 10.97
C VAL A 429 -10.96 2.85 12.07
N ASN A 430 -11.63 3.89 11.64
CA ASN A 430 -12.54 4.70 12.44
C ASN A 430 -13.97 4.41 12.01
N PHE A 431 -14.94 4.76 12.86
CA PHE A 431 -16.36 4.56 12.56
C PHE A 431 -17.12 5.86 12.73
N ARG A 432 -17.99 6.16 11.76
CA ARG A 432 -18.96 7.26 11.84
C ARG A 432 -20.37 6.72 11.74
N CYS A 433 -21.32 7.42 12.35
CA CYS A 433 -22.73 7.11 12.18
C CYS A 433 -23.19 7.65 10.82
N GLY A 434 -23.51 6.73 9.90
CA GLY A 434 -24.23 7.05 8.67
C GLY A 434 -25.74 7.14 8.92
N LYS A 435 -26.50 7.35 7.85
CA LYS A 435 -27.97 7.44 7.93
C LYS A 435 -28.60 6.14 8.48
N ASP A 436 -28.07 4.99 8.05
CA ASP A 436 -28.68 3.68 8.31
C ASP A 436 -27.72 2.66 8.96
N SER A 437 -26.44 2.99 9.12
CA SER A 437 -25.43 2.07 9.66
C SER A 437 -24.20 2.78 10.23
N TYR A 438 -23.35 2.05 10.94
CA TYR A 438 -21.97 2.47 11.17
C TYR A 438 -21.17 2.31 9.89
N ILE A 439 -20.41 3.35 9.53
CA ILE A 439 -19.61 3.40 8.31
C ILE A 439 -18.13 3.41 8.69
N PRO A 440 -17.37 2.36 8.32
CA PRO A 440 -15.93 2.34 8.48
C PRO A 440 -15.26 3.32 7.52
N TYR A 441 -14.31 4.09 8.05
CA TYR A 441 -13.50 5.02 7.28
C TYR A 441 -12.08 5.11 7.83
N ILE A 442 -11.14 5.55 7.00
CA ILE A 442 -9.78 5.91 7.40
C ILE A 442 -9.59 7.42 7.21
N LYS A 443 -8.66 7.99 7.96
CA LYS A 443 -8.29 9.41 7.88
C LYS A 443 -7.04 9.54 7.04
N ILE A 444 -7.14 10.22 5.91
CA ILE A 444 -6.00 10.50 5.03
C ILE A 444 -5.62 11.97 5.18
N PRO A 445 -4.44 12.29 5.73
CA PRO A 445 -3.99 13.68 5.85
C PRO A 445 -3.79 14.35 4.48
N ILE A 446 -4.07 15.64 4.41
CA ILE A 446 -3.84 16.52 3.26
C ILE A 446 -3.10 17.78 3.70
N THR A 447 -2.54 18.50 2.74
CA THR A 447 -2.02 19.86 2.97
C THR A 447 -3.02 20.88 2.44
N LEU A 448 -3.16 22.02 3.12
CA LEU A 448 -4.09 23.06 2.66
C LEU A 448 -3.63 23.70 1.34
N ASP A 449 -2.36 23.58 0.99
CA ASP A 449 -1.80 23.96 -0.31
C ASP A 449 -2.29 23.07 -1.47
N ASN A 450 -2.93 21.93 -1.16
CA ASN A 450 -3.65 21.13 -2.15
C ASN A 450 -4.94 21.83 -2.61
N ILE A 451 -5.51 22.75 -1.83
CA ILE A 451 -6.79 23.41 -2.13
C ILE A 451 -6.52 24.72 -2.87
N GLU A 452 -7.01 24.83 -4.10
CA GLU A 452 -6.84 26.02 -4.95
C GLU A 452 -8.02 26.99 -4.82
N LYS A 453 -9.24 26.44 -4.70
CA LYS A 453 -10.47 27.21 -4.74
C LYS A 453 -11.57 26.51 -3.95
N ILE A 454 -12.37 27.30 -3.22
CA ILE A 454 -13.64 26.88 -2.63
C ILE A 454 -14.76 27.54 -3.43
N VAL A 455 -15.64 26.73 -3.99
CA VAL A 455 -16.85 27.18 -4.68
C VAL A 455 -18.04 27.02 -3.75
N VAL A 456 -18.77 28.10 -3.50
CA VAL A 456 -19.98 28.10 -2.69
C VAL A 456 -21.16 27.71 -3.58
N GLY A 457 -21.86 26.64 -3.21
CA GLY A 457 -23.02 26.14 -3.97
C GLY A 457 -24.17 27.16 -4.04
N PRO A 458 -25.07 27.00 -5.02
CA PRO A 458 -26.15 27.96 -5.28
C PRO A 458 -27.12 28.07 -4.11
N ARG A 459 -27.24 29.28 -3.51
CA ARG A 459 -28.14 29.56 -2.38
C ARG A 459 -28.42 31.05 -2.20
N ASN A 460 -29.47 31.38 -1.44
CA ASN A 460 -29.86 32.76 -1.12
C ASN A 460 -28.83 33.57 -0.32
N ASN A 461 -28.06 32.93 0.56
CA ASN A 461 -27.11 33.61 1.46
C ASN A 461 -25.64 33.32 1.09
N SER A 462 -25.36 33.12 -0.19
CA SER A 462 -24.02 32.75 -0.68
C SER A 462 -22.98 33.82 -0.33
N ASP A 463 -23.33 35.11 -0.39
CA ASP A 463 -22.44 36.22 -0.03
C ASP A 463 -21.95 36.15 1.43
N LEU A 464 -22.82 35.73 2.35
CA LEU A 464 -22.45 35.56 3.76
C LEU A 464 -21.50 34.37 3.95
N VAL A 465 -21.73 33.29 3.20
CA VAL A 465 -20.86 32.11 3.23
C VAL A 465 -19.48 32.44 2.67
N VAL A 466 -19.43 33.13 1.51
CA VAL A 466 -18.17 33.63 0.92
C VAL A 466 -17.43 34.51 1.91
N LYS A 467 -18.11 35.48 2.53
CA LYS A 467 -17.52 36.35 3.54
C LYS A 467 -16.93 35.56 4.71
N GLY A 468 -17.65 34.55 5.21
CA GLY A 468 -17.15 33.69 6.29
C GLY A 468 -15.87 32.93 5.92
N PHE A 469 -15.80 32.37 4.71
CA PHE A 469 -14.58 31.71 4.22
C PHE A 469 -13.42 32.67 4.01
N GLU A 470 -13.66 33.88 3.48
CA GLU A 470 -12.61 34.89 3.31
C GLU A 470 -12.08 35.40 4.66
N GLU A 471 -12.94 35.55 5.67
CA GLU A 471 -12.53 35.86 7.05
C GLU A 471 -11.68 34.72 7.65
N TYR A 472 -12.12 33.47 7.52
CA TYR A 472 -11.38 32.30 7.98
C TYR A 472 -10.00 32.18 7.31
N LYS A 473 -9.97 32.35 5.99
CA LYS A 473 -8.76 32.33 5.17
C LYS A 473 -7.77 33.42 5.61
N THR A 474 -8.25 34.64 5.83
CA THR A 474 -7.43 35.78 6.27
C THR A 474 -6.87 35.54 7.67
N HIS A 475 -7.70 35.04 8.60
CA HIS A 475 -7.28 34.73 9.97
C HIS A 475 -6.18 33.66 10.01
N ASN A 476 -6.34 32.61 9.20
CA ASN A 476 -5.43 31.46 9.16
C ASN A 476 -4.29 31.59 8.14
N LYS A 477 -4.18 32.73 7.43
CA LYS A 477 -3.16 33.01 6.40
C LYS A 477 -3.13 31.95 5.28
N LEU A 478 -4.31 31.54 4.81
CA LEU A 478 -4.47 30.51 3.77
C LEU A 478 -4.52 31.14 2.37
N ASN A 479 -4.12 30.38 1.35
CA ASN A 479 -3.94 30.88 -0.03
C ASN A 479 -4.84 30.22 -1.08
N PHE A 480 -6.11 29.97 -0.76
CA PHE A 480 -7.11 29.53 -1.75
C PHE A 480 -8.06 30.67 -2.17
N LYS A 481 -8.71 30.54 -3.32
CA LYS A 481 -9.76 31.47 -3.76
C LYS A 481 -11.12 31.06 -3.19
N VAL A 482 -12.01 32.01 -2.90
CA VAL A 482 -13.41 31.72 -2.57
C VAL A 482 -14.30 32.38 -3.62
N VAL A 483 -15.18 31.60 -4.25
CA VAL A 483 -16.09 32.10 -5.31
C VAL A 483 -17.48 31.50 -5.14
N ASN A 484 -18.48 32.12 -5.75
CA ASN A 484 -19.80 31.53 -5.90
C ASN A 484 -19.84 30.57 -7.10
N SER A 485 -20.71 29.56 -7.02
CA SER A 485 -21.15 28.78 -8.18
C SER A 485 -21.77 29.69 -9.24
N GLU A 486 -21.55 29.37 -10.51
CA GLU A 486 -22.17 30.06 -11.65
C GLU A 486 -23.60 29.55 -11.91
N ILE A 487 -23.97 28.42 -11.30
CA ILE A 487 -25.34 27.90 -11.38
C ILE A 487 -26.27 28.83 -10.61
N PRO A 488 -27.34 29.34 -11.23
CA PRO A 488 -28.30 30.19 -10.52
C PRO A 488 -29.10 29.37 -9.51
N PHE A 489 -29.30 29.94 -8.31
CA PHE A 489 -30.24 29.41 -7.34
C PHE A 489 -31.67 29.52 -7.89
N ARG A 490 -32.46 28.45 -7.76
CA ARG A 490 -33.85 28.38 -8.26
C ARG A 490 -34.87 28.68 -7.17
#